data_AF-A0A183M9Z7-F1
#
_entry.id   AF-A0A183M9Z7-F1
#
_cell.length_a   1.000
_cell.length_b   1.000
_cell.length_c   1.000
_cell.angle_alpha   90.00
_cell.angle_beta   90.00
_cell.angle_gamma   90.00
#
_symmetry.space_group_name_H-M   'P 1'
#
loop_
_entity.id
_entity.type
_entity.pdbx_description
1 polymer ?
#
loop_
_entity_poly.entity_id
_entity_poly.type
_entity_poly.pdbx_seq_one_letter_code
_entity_poly.pdbx_strand_id
1 'polypeptide(L)'
;MNMQIPLRSGDMLTVDVTEEKPANINSQTVKHQPHEHEIITNKQSESHIVRLSAPSDNSCLFTSVLFCMNNEDNHLKIGTEVVTNIAEVSNLRELISGIVLSDPAKYSEAFLGMSNEQYSLQIRQVSK
;
A
#
# COMPACT_ATOMS: atom_id res chain seq x y z
N MET A 1 -23.15 -28.53 18.04
CA MET A 1 -21.74 -28.14 17.81
C MET A 1 -21.75 -27.24 16.58
N ASN A 2 -21.58 -25.93 16.76
CA ASN A 2 -21.61 -24.97 15.64
C ASN A 2 -20.24 -24.94 14.96
N MET A 3 -20.16 -25.40 13.71
CA MET A 3 -18.98 -25.15 12.85
C MET A 3 -19.17 -23.80 12.15
N GLN A 4 -18.60 -22.75 12.73
CA GLN A 4 -18.40 -21.49 12.02
C GLN A 4 -17.06 -21.60 11.29
N ILE A 5 -17.09 -21.64 9.96
CA ILE A 5 -15.86 -21.53 9.16
C ILE A 5 -15.42 -20.06 9.23
N PRO A 6 -14.22 -19.74 9.75
CA PRO A 6 -13.80 -18.37 10.01
C PRO A 6 -13.30 -17.72 8.71
N LEU A 7 -14.21 -17.39 7.80
CA LEU A 7 -13.88 -16.66 6.58
C LEU A 7 -13.80 -15.16 6.87
N ARG A 8 -12.73 -14.51 6.40
CA ARG A 8 -12.56 -13.05 6.46
C ARG A 8 -12.65 -12.46 5.06
N SER A 9 -13.05 -11.20 4.98
CA SER A 9 -13.12 -10.47 3.71
C SER A 9 -11.74 -10.40 3.07
N GLY A 10 -11.58 -11.02 1.90
CA GLY A 10 -10.31 -11.13 1.17
C GLY A 10 -9.81 -12.57 0.99
N ASP A 11 -10.43 -13.54 1.65
CA ASP A 11 -10.07 -14.95 1.48
C ASP A 11 -10.47 -15.45 0.07
N MET A 12 -9.53 -16.14 -0.58
CA MET A 12 -9.75 -16.73 -1.91
C MET A 12 -10.35 -18.13 -1.77
N LEU A 13 -11.51 -18.35 -2.40
CA LEU A 13 -12.20 -19.64 -2.43
C LEU A 13 -12.04 -20.27 -3.83
N THR A 14 -11.50 -21.49 -3.88
CA THR A 14 -11.42 -22.27 -5.13
C THR A 14 -12.62 -23.21 -5.19
N VAL A 15 -13.38 -23.15 -6.28
CA VAL A 15 -14.53 -24.03 -6.53
C VAL A 15 -14.12 -25.08 -7.56
N ASP A 16 -14.01 -26.33 -7.14
CA ASP A 16 -13.87 -27.45 -8.06
C ASP A 16 -15.25 -27.76 -8.64
N VAL A 17 -15.45 -27.41 -9.91
CA VAL A 17 -16.63 -27.84 -10.66
C VAL A 17 -16.42 -29.31 -10.99
N THR A 18 -17.16 -30.19 -10.32
CA THR A 18 -17.19 -31.60 -10.70
C THR A 18 -18.08 -31.71 -11.93
N GLU A 19 -17.49 -31.74 -13.12
CA GLU A 19 -18.23 -32.09 -14.34
C GLU A 19 -18.67 -33.55 -14.27
N GLU A 20 -19.97 -33.76 -14.19
CA GLU A 20 -20.58 -35.09 -14.18
C GLU A 20 -20.61 -35.65 -15.60
N LYS A 21 -19.70 -36.59 -15.92
CA LYS A 21 -19.70 -37.35 -17.18
C LYS A 21 -20.02 -38.84 -16.92
N PRO A 22 -20.88 -39.49 -17.73
CA PRO A 22 -21.50 -40.75 -17.36
C PRO A 22 -20.56 -41.95 -17.40
N ALA A 23 -20.96 -42.96 -16.63
CA ALA A 23 -20.27 -44.20 -16.29
C ALA A 23 -19.49 -44.87 -17.44
N ASN A 24 -18.22 -45.20 -17.16
CA ASN A 24 -17.66 -46.47 -17.61
C ASN A 24 -16.65 -47.01 -16.58
N ILE A 25 -16.75 -48.30 -16.36
CA ILE A 25 -16.23 -49.08 -15.26
C ILE A 25 -14.86 -49.60 -15.69
N ASN A 26 -13.79 -49.27 -14.97
CA ASN A 26 -12.72 -50.25 -14.80
C ASN A 26 -11.96 -49.97 -13.50
N SER A 27 -12.29 -50.78 -12.51
CA SER A 27 -11.60 -50.91 -11.24
C SER A 27 -10.20 -51.49 -11.47
N GLN A 28 -9.18 -50.68 -11.30
CA GLN A 28 -7.85 -51.17 -10.96
C GLN A 28 -7.35 -50.47 -9.70
N THR A 29 -7.33 -51.26 -8.64
CA THR A 29 -6.68 -51.03 -7.36
C THR A 29 -5.22 -50.66 -7.56
N VAL A 30 -4.81 -49.45 -7.15
CA VAL A 30 -3.41 -49.16 -6.86
C VAL A 30 -3.33 -48.50 -5.48
N LYS A 31 -2.57 -49.18 -4.62
CA LYS A 31 -2.33 -48.89 -3.21
C LYS A 31 -1.58 -47.56 -3.04
N HIS A 32 -1.79 -46.98 -1.86
CA HIS A 32 -1.13 -45.78 -1.35
C HIS A 32 0.39 -45.80 -1.59
N GLN A 33 0.91 -44.73 -2.18
CA GLN A 33 2.23 -44.20 -1.85
C GLN A 33 2.05 -42.71 -1.55
N PRO A 34 2.54 -42.20 -0.41
CA PRO A 34 2.67 -40.77 -0.21
C PRO A 34 3.82 -40.31 -1.10
N HIS A 35 3.50 -39.90 -2.32
CA HIS A 35 4.44 -39.10 -3.09
C HIS A 35 4.51 -37.75 -2.40
N GLU A 36 5.56 -37.58 -1.59
CA GLU A 36 6.10 -36.28 -1.27
C GLU A 36 6.43 -35.61 -2.61
N HIS A 37 5.44 -34.91 -3.17
CA HIS A 37 5.73 -33.84 -4.10
C HIS A 37 6.40 -32.78 -3.24
N GLU A 38 7.71 -32.90 -3.13
CA GLU A 38 8.58 -31.76 -2.90
C GLU A 38 8.25 -30.78 -4.03
N ILE A 39 7.30 -29.90 -3.75
CA ILE A 39 7.11 -28.71 -4.55
C ILE A 39 8.39 -27.93 -4.27
N ILE A 40 9.38 -28.13 -5.14
CA ILE A 40 10.41 -27.14 -5.38
C ILE A 40 9.63 -25.97 -5.96
N THR A 41 8.93 -25.24 -5.10
CA THR A 41 8.56 -23.88 -5.38
C THR A 41 9.92 -23.22 -5.48
N ASN A 42 10.34 -22.95 -6.71
CA ASN A 42 11.16 -21.78 -6.98
C ASN A 42 10.37 -20.62 -6.39
N LYS A 43 10.49 -20.42 -5.07
CA LYS A 43 9.84 -19.37 -4.31
C LYS A 43 10.66 -18.15 -4.65
N GLN A 44 10.52 -17.71 -5.90
CA GLN A 44 10.78 -16.35 -6.28
C GLN A 44 9.99 -15.55 -5.27
N SER A 45 10.70 -14.97 -4.30
CA SER A 45 10.12 -14.24 -3.21
C SER A 45 9.29 -13.14 -3.84
N GLU A 46 7.98 -13.32 -3.86
CA GLU A 46 7.08 -12.35 -4.45
C GLU A 46 7.26 -11.05 -3.66
N SER A 47 7.78 -10.03 -4.35
CA SER A 47 7.84 -8.68 -3.83
C SER A 47 6.40 -8.23 -3.63
N HIS A 48 6.02 -8.01 -2.38
CA HIS A 48 4.68 -7.57 -2.02
C HIS A 48 4.75 -6.12 -1.53
N ILE A 49 3.75 -5.33 -1.94
CA ILE A 49 3.59 -3.96 -1.44
C ILE A 49 3.03 -4.03 -0.03
N VAL A 50 3.66 -3.32 0.91
CA VAL A 50 3.17 -3.19 2.28
C VAL A 50 2.69 -1.78 2.52
N ARG A 51 1.52 -1.67 3.15
CA ARG A 51 0.99 -0.39 3.63
C ARG A 51 1.53 -0.11 5.03
N LEU A 52 2.18 1.03 5.19
CA LEU A 52 2.48 1.60 6.51
C LEU A 52 1.53 2.76 6.78
N SER A 53 1.20 2.99 8.06
CA SER A 53 0.28 4.06 8.46
C SER A 53 1.05 5.23 9.03
N ALA A 54 0.93 6.39 8.38
CA ALA A 54 1.41 7.66 8.94
C ALA A 54 0.47 8.14 10.08
N PRO A 55 0.96 8.97 11.00
CA PRO A 55 0.12 9.60 12.02
C PRO A 55 -1.05 10.35 11.38
N SER A 56 -2.25 10.26 11.95
CA SER A 56 -3.44 10.95 11.46
C SER A 56 -3.45 12.43 11.88
N ASP A 57 -2.44 13.17 11.45
CA ASP A 57 -2.31 14.61 11.64
C ASP A 57 -2.51 15.37 10.32
N ASN A 58 -2.55 16.70 10.39
CA ASN A 58 -2.62 17.58 9.22
C ASN A 58 -1.34 17.57 8.36
N SER A 59 -0.40 16.66 8.63
CA SER A 59 0.89 16.51 7.98
C SER A 59 1.11 15.13 7.36
N CYS A 60 0.16 14.21 7.45
CA CYS A 60 0.30 12.81 7.04
C CYS A 60 0.74 12.63 5.57
N LEU A 61 0.29 13.51 4.67
CA LEU A 61 0.73 13.52 3.26
C LEU A 61 2.24 13.76 3.15
N PHE A 62 2.74 14.81 3.80
CA PHE A 62 4.14 15.18 3.79
C PHE A 62 5.00 14.11 4.46
N THR A 63 4.53 13.58 5.59
CA THR A 63 5.19 12.46 6.28
C THR A 63 5.31 11.24 5.39
N SER A 64 4.25 10.88 4.66
CA SER A 64 4.25 9.71 3.77
C SER A 64 5.22 9.89 2.60
N VAL A 65 5.24 11.07 1.98
CA VAL A 65 6.16 11.38 0.88
C VAL A 65 7.61 11.36 1.36
N LEU A 66 7.90 12.04 2.47
CA LEU A 66 9.25 12.05 3.07
C LEU A 66 9.70 10.65 3.46
N PHE A 67 8.81 9.83 4.02
CA PHE A 67 9.11 8.45 4.35
C PHE A 67 9.50 7.66 3.09
N CYS A 68 8.72 7.75 2.00
CA CYS A 68 9.07 7.05 0.77
C CYS A 68 10.39 7.55 0.17
N MET A 69 10.62 8.86 0.17
CA MET A 69 11.82 9.46 -0.41
C MET A 69 13.09 9.10 0.38
N ASN A 70 13.01 9.13 1.71
CA ASN A 70 14.14 8.77 2.56
C ASN A 70 14.47 7.27 2.50
N ASN A 71 13.50 6.43 2.12
CA ASN A 71 13.65 4.98 2.04
C ASN A 71 13.78 4.45 0.60
N GLU A 72 14.29 5.27 -0.32
CA GLU A 72 14.44 4.91 -1.74
C GLU A 72 15.28 3.65 -1.98
N ASP A 73 16.26 3.40 -1.12
CA ASP A 73 17.15 2.24 -1.12
C ASP A 73 16.59 1.03 -0.35
N ASN A 74 15.36 1.13 0.15
CA ASN A 74 14.69 0.10 0.96
C ASN A 74 15.45 -0.30 2.24
N HIS A 75 16.24 0.62 2.82
CA HIS A 75 16.99 0.31 4.06
C HIS A 75 16.08 0.14 5.28
N LEU A 76 14.88 0.74 5.28
CA LEU A 76 13.90 0.57 6.36
C LEU A 76 13.15 -0.75 6.23
N LYS A 77 12.98 -1.41 7.36
CA LYS A 77 12.31 -2.70 7.45
C LYS A 77 10.79 -2.57 7.36
N ILE A 78 10.16 -3.63 6.89
CA ILE A 78 8.73 -3.85 7.06
C ILE A 78 8.38 -3.74 8.55
N GLY A 79 7.35 -2.96 8.86
CA GLY A 79 6.91 -2.72 10.25
C GLY A 79 7.60 -1.57 10.96
N THR A 80 8.50 -0.80 10.29
CA THR A 80 8.98 0.45 10.88
C THR A 80 7.81 1.41 11.10
N GLU A 81 7.75 1.97 12.30
CA GLU A 81 6.80 3.01 12.65
C GLU A 81 7.07 4.27 11.82
N VAL A 82 6.02 4.80 11.18
CA VAL A 82 6.11 6.05 10.44
C VAL A 82 5.84 7.18 11.43
N VAL A 83 6.83 8.06 11.60
CA VAL A 83 6.76 9.20 12.54
C VAL A 83 6.87 10.51 11.76
N THR A 84 6.03 11.49 12.12
CA THR A 84 6.09 12.83 11.54
C THR A 84 7.35 13.56 12.05
N ASN A 85 8.30 13.82 11.15
CA ASN A 85 9.39 14.76 11.43
C ASN A 85 8.92 16.18 11.11
N ILE A 86 8.64 16.96 12.15
CA ILE A 86 8.07 18.31 12.04
C ILE A 86 8.99 19.25 11.24
N ALA A 87 10.30 19.15 11.41
CA ALA A 87 11.27 20.02 10.72
C ALA A 87 11.30 19.74 9.21
N GLU A 88 11.39 18.46 8.83
CA GLU A 88 11.38 18.03 7.42
C GLU A 88 10.06 18.37 6.75
N VAL A 89 8.93 18.14 7.44
CA VAL A 89 7.60 18.54 6.94
C VAL A 89 7.53 20.05 6.73
N SER A 90 8.06 20.86 7.66
CA SER A 90 8.09 22.32 7.52
C SER A 90 8.94 22.75 6.32
N ASN A 91 10.12 22.13 6.13
CA ASN A 91 10.98 22.38 4.98
C ASN A 91 10.28 22.04 3.65
N LEU A 92 9.60 20.90 3.60
CA LEU A 92 8.87 20.48 2.40
C LEU A 92 7.70 21.44 2.08
N ARG A 93 6.98 21.91 3.10
CA ARG A 93 5.93 22.93 2.93
C ARG A 93 6.50 24.25 2.43
N GLU A 94 7.64 24.68 2.98
CA GLU A 94 8.31 25.90 2.52
C GLU A 94 8.77 25.78 1.06
N LEU A 95 9.31 24.62 0.68
CA LEU A 95 9.69 24.33 -0.71
C LEU A 95 8.49 24.43 -1.66
N ILE A 96 7.36 23.80 -1.32
CA ILE A 96 6.12 23.89 -2.12
C ILE A 96 5.68 25.35 -2.25
N SER A 97 5.75 26.10 -1.16
CA SER A 97 5.40 27.51 -1.14
C SER A 97 6.28 28.34 -2.07
N GLY A 98 7.59 28.10 -2.08
CA GLY A 98 8.53 28.73 -2.99
C GLY A 98 8.25 28.39 -4.45
N ILE A 99 7.93 27.12 -4.75
CA ILE A 99 7.55 26.67 -6.10
C ILE A 99 6.29 27.40 -6.57
N VAL A 100 5.26 27.47 -5.72
CA VAL A 100 3.99 28.14 -6.06
C VAL A 100 4.20 29.63 -6.34
N LEU A 101 4.99 30.33 -5.51
CA LEU A 101 5.30 31.75 -5.71
C LEU A 101 6.16 32.01 -6.95
N SER A 102 6.98 31.04 -7.36
CA SER A 102 7.91 31.21 -8.49
C SER A 102 7.21 31.28 -9.85
N ASP A 103 5.99 30.75 -9.97
CA ASP A 103 5.24 30.74 -11.23
C ASP A 103 3.73 31.00 -11.00
N PRO A 104 3.33 32.27 -10.76
CA PRO A 104 1.92 32.62 -10.52
C PRO A 104 1.00 32.40 -11.72
N ALA A 105 1.57 32.35 -12.94
CA ALA A 105 0.79 32.07 -14.15
C ALA A 105 0.34 30.60 -14.19
N LYS A 106 1.26 29.68 -13.85
CA LYS A 106 0.95 28.25 -13.72
C LYS A 106 0.10 27.96 -12.48
N TYR A 107 0.49 28.51 -11.34
CA TYR A 107 -0.21 28.34 -10.06
C TYR A 107 -1.15 29.53 -9.81
N SER A 108 -2.09 29.71 -10.73
CA SER A 108 -3.07 30.80 -10.68
C SER A 108 -4.23 30.47 -9.75
N GLU A 109 -5.06 31.47 -9.44
CA GLU A 109 -6.27 31.30 -8.62
C GLU A 109 -7.22 30.24 -9.18
N ALA A 110 -7.31 30.11 -10.51
CA ALA A 110 -8.11 29.07 -11.14
C ALA A 110 -7.60 27.65 -10.83
N PHE A 111 -6.29 27.47 -10.66
CA PHE A 111 -5.69 26.18 -10.30
C PHE A 111 -5.73 25.92 -8.80
N LEU A 112 -5.51 26.95 -7.97
CA LEU A 112 -5.37 26.81 -6.52
C LEU A 112 -6.69 26.94 -5.77
N GLY A 113 -7.73 27.53 -6.37
CA GLY A 113 -9.00 27.85 -5.72
C GLY A 113 -8.93 29.04 -4.75
N MET A 114 -7.79 29.73 -4.69
CA MET A 114 -7.53 30.94 -3.89
C MET A 114 -6.34 31.70 -4.49
N SER A 115 -6.04 32.92 -4.02
CA SER A 115 -4.87 33.65 -4.52
C SER A 115 -3.57 32.87 -4.30
N ASN A 116 -2.60 33.05 -5.19
CA ASN A 116 -1.29 32.40 -5.10
C ASN A 116 -0.61 32.69 -3.74
N GLU A 117 -0.66 33.93 -3.30
CA GLU A 117 -0.10 34.39 -2.03
C GLU A 117 -0.83 33.79 -0.83
N GLN A 118 -2.17 33.69 -0.91
CA GLN A 118 -2.99 33.08 0.13
C GLN A 118 -2.67 31.58 0.27
N TYR A 119 -2.57 30.86 -0.84
CA TYR A 119 -2.19 29.45 -0.83
C TYR A 119 -0.80 29.26 -0.21
N SER A 120 0.15 30.10 -0.64
CA SER A 120 1.53 30.13 -0.13
C SER A 120 1.60 30.38 1.38
N LEU A 121 0.74 31.25 1.92
CA LEU A 121 0.66 31.45 3.37
C LEU A 121 0.06 30.24 4.09
N GLN A 122 -0.99 29.64 3.54
CA GLN A 122 -1.69 28.52 4.17
C GLN A 122 -0.87 27.22 4.16
N ILE A 123 -0.19 26.90 3.06
CA ILE A 123 0.53 25.63 2.92
C ILE A 123 1.70 25.50 3.92
N ARG A 124 2.31 26.63 4.31
CA ARG A 124 3.37 26.73 5.32
C ARG A 124 2.89 26.45 6.73
N GLN A 125 1.60 26.64 7.02
CA GLN A 125 1.08 26.47 8.37
C GLN A 125 0.83 24.98 8.67
N VAL A 126 1.24 24.54 9.86
CA VAL A 126 0.76 23.28 10.44
C VAL A 126 -0.60 23.59 11.06
N SER A 127 -1.69 23.12 10.45
CA SER A 127 -3.03 23.28 11.00
C SER A 127 -3.08 22.67 12.41
N LYS A 128 -3.40 23.49 13.41
CA LYS A 128 -3.55 23.10 14.82
C LYS A 128 -4.79 22.25 15.06
#